data_AF-A0A937Z5I9-F1
#
_entry.id   AF-A0A937Z5I9-F1
#
_cell.length_a   1.000
_cell.length_b   1.000
_cell.length_c   1.000
_cell.angle_alpha   90.00
_cell.angle_beta   90.00
_cell.angle_gamma   90.00
#
_symmetry.space_group_name_H-M   'P 1'
#
loop_
_entity.id
_entity.type
_entity.pdbx_description
1 polymer ?
#
loop_
_entity_poly.entity_id
_entity_poly.type
_entity_poly.pdbx_seq_one_letter_code
_entity_poly.pdbx_strand_id
1 'polypeptide(L)' 'MICGFCRHEFTVEEAEAGCRSCPLRGCGLVKCPRCGYEMPPEPAWLQRLFRRNPDAHATRVVKENSPCK' A
#
# COMPACT_ATOMS: atom_id res chain seq x y z
N MET A 1 3.14 0.95 -2.75
CA MET A 1 2.53 0.96 -1.40
C MET A 1 2.77 2.31 -0.73
N ILE A 2 1.83 2.78 0.10
CA ILE A 2 1.91 4.08 0.78
C ILE A 2 2.07 3.85 2.28
N CYS A 3 3.03 4.54 2.91
CA CYS A 3 3.13 4.52 4.36
C CYS A 3 1.95 5.24 5.00
N GLY A 4 1.20 4.58 5.88
CA GLY A 4 0.11 5.20 6.64
C GLY A 4 0.57 6.35 7.56
N PHE A 5 1.85 6.33 7.96
CA PHE A 5 2.45 7.31 8.87
C PHE A 5 3.06 8.51 8.14
N CYS A 6 4.09 8.30 7.31
CA CYS A 6 4.80 9.39 6.63
C CYS A 6 4.32 9.69 5.21
N ARG A 7 3.30 8.97 4.72
CA ARG A 7 2.72 9.11 3.37
C ARG A 7 3.70 8.91 2.21
N HIS A 8 4.87 8.33 2.47
CA HIS A 8 5.81 8.00 1.42
C HIS A 8 5.27 6.89 0.54
N GLU A 9 5.30 7.12 -0.77
CA GLU A 9 5.11 6.08 -1.79
C GLU A 9 6.42 5.36 -2.04
N PHE A 10 6.38 4.04 -1.96
CA PHE A 10 7.52 3.15 -2.22
C PHE A 10 7.01 1.80 -2.73
N THR A 11 7.88 1.00 -3.32
CA THR A 11 7.53 -0.33 -3.82
C THR A 11 7.69 -1.41 -2.75
N VAL A 12 7.20 -2.62 -3.02
CA VAL A 12 7.33 -3.75 -2.07
C VAL A 12 8.80 -4.15 -1.92
N GLU A 13 9.56 -4.08 -3.00
CA GLU A 13 11.00 -4.35 -3.03
C GLU A 13 11.77 -3.35 -2.14
N GLU A 14 11.40 -2.08 -2.18
CA GLU A 14 11.97 -1.05 -1.30
C GLU A 14 11.58 -1.28 0.17
N ALA A 15 10.39 -1.80 0.43
CA ALA A 15 9.95 -2.21 1.77
C ALA A 15 10.78 -3.38 2.32
N GLU A 16 11.06 -4.37 1.47
CA GLU A 16 11.90 -5.52 1.82
C GLU A 16 13.34 -5.11 2.12
N ALA A 17 13.88 -4.13 1.38
CA ALA A 17 15.21 -3.57 1.65
C ALA A 17 15.29 -2.99 3.08
N GLY A 18 14.23 -2.32 3.56
CA GLY A 18 14.11 -1.86 4.94
C GLY A 18 14.02 -2.99 5.97
N CYS A 19 13.46 -4.15 5.62
CA CYS A 19 13.44 -5.33 6.49
C CYS A 19 14.78 -6.08 6.52
N ARG A 20 15.60 -6.03 5.46
CA ARG A 20 16.92 -6.70 5.44
C ARG A 20 17.89 -6.16 6.49
N SER A 21 17.73 -4.90 6.89
CA SER A 21 18.50 -4.27 7.97
C SER A 21 17.91 -4.53 9.36
N CYS A 22 16.76 -5.19 9.47
CA CYS A 22 16.16 -5.57 10.75
C CYS A 22 16.82 -6.84 11.31
N PRO A 23 17.24 -6.85 12.60
CA PRO A 23 17.85 -8.04 13.22
C PRO A 23 16.84 -9.19 13.42
N LEU A 24 15.54 -8.90 13.36
CA LEU A 24 14.48 -9.91 13.42
C LEU A 24 14.20 -10.49 12.04
N ARG A 25 14.45 -11.79 11.87
CA ARG A 25 14.10 -12.53 10.64
C ARG A 25 12.73 -13.19 10.79
N GLY A 26 11.86 -13.03 9.81
CA GLY A 26 10.59 -13.76 9.71
C GLY A 26 9.39 -13.16 10.47
N CYS A 27 9.39 -11.85 10.78
CA CYS A 27 8.27 -11.19 11.48
C CYS A 27 6.99 -11.03 10.63
N GLY A 28 7.06 -11.27 9.31
CA GLY A 28 5.90 -11.16 8.42
C GLY A 28 5.38 -9.73 8.22
N LEU A 29 6.17 -8.72 8.59
CA LEU A 29 5.87 -7.29 8.45
C LEU A 29 6.75 -6.65 7.35
N VAL A 30 6.29 -5.53 6.80
CA VAL A 30 7.02 -4.65 5.87
C VAL A 30 7.38 -3.33 6.56
N LYS A 31 8.62 -2.86 6.35
CA LYS A 31 9.12 -1.65 6.98
C LYS A 31 9.22 -0.51 5.98
N CYS A 32 8.71 0.66 6.32
CA CYS A 32 8.86 1.85 5.49
C CYS A 32 10.34 2.27 5.42
N PRO A 33 10.94 2.37 4.22
CA PRO A 33 12.36 2.71 4.07
C PRO A 33 12.68 4.15 4.53
N ARG A 34 11.67 5.04 4.59
CA ARG A 34 11.85 6.45 4.95
C ARG A 34 11.71 6.74 6.44
N CYS A 35 10.68 6.21 7.10
CA CYS A 35 10.40 6.50 8.51
C CYS A 35 10.60 5.31 9.46
N GLY A 36 10.83 4.11 8.92
CA GLY A 36 11.00 2.89 9.70
C GLY A 36 9.71 2.32 10.28
N TYR A 37 8.54 2.88 9.95
CA TYR A 37 7.25 2.37 10.42
C TYR A 37 6.95 0.97 9.88
N GLU A 38 6.52 0.07 10.77
CA GLU A 38 6.23 -1.32 10.46
C GLU A 38 4.74 -1.48 10.13
N MET A 39 4.46 -2.11 8.99
CA MET A 39 3.10 -2.33 8.48
C MET A 39 2.93 -3.80 8.11
N PRO A 40 1.71 -4.36 8.20
CA PRO A 40 1.44 -5.67 7.65
C PRO A 40 1.51 -5.64 6.11
N PRO A 41 2.13 -6.64 5.45
CA PRO A 41 2.10 -6.76 4.01
C PRO A 41 0.67 -7.00 3.54
N GLU A 42 0.36 -6.56 2.33
CA GLU A 42 -0.94 -6.84 1.74
C GLU A 42 -1.10 -8.36 1.58
N PRO A 43 -2.11 -8.99 2.20
CA PRO A 43 -2.21 -10.42 2.19
C PRO A 43 -2.73 -10.91 0.83
N ALA A 44 -2.15 -11.98 0.30
CA ALA A 44 -2.42 -12.48 -1.05
C ALA A 44 -3.90 -12.86 -1.32
N TRP A 45 -4.73 -13.02 -0.30
CA TRP A 45 -6.17 -13.25 -0.45
C TRP A 45 -6.94 -11.99 -0.85
N LEU A 46 -6.45 -10.80 -0.52
CA LEU A 46 -7.06 -9.52 -0.93
C LEU A 46 -6.95 -9.32 -2.45
N GLN A 47 -5.83 -9.74 -3.05
CA GLN A 47 -5.65 -9.79 -4.52
C GLN A 47 -6.72 -10.64 -5.22
N ARG A 48 -7.24 -11.69 -4.56
CA ARG A 48 -8.30 -12.55 -5.14
C ARG A 48 -9.69 -11.93 -5.04
N LEU A 49 -9.96 -11.08 -4.05
CA LEU A 49 -11.22 -10.33 -3.96
C LEU A 49 -11.33 -9.24 -5.03
N PHE A 50 -10.23 -8.56 -5.35
CA PHE A 50 -10.21 -7.56 -6.43
C PHE A 50 -10.21 -8.15 -7.84
N ARG A 51 -10.09 -9.48 -8.01
CA ARG A 51 -10.31 -10.18 -9.30
C ARG A 51 -11.79 -10.39 -9.64
N ARG A 52 -12.71 -9.84 -8.84
CA ARG A 52 -14.15 -9.79 -9.15
C ARG A 52 -14.44 -8.45 -9.85
N ASN A 53 -14.48 -8.52 -11.18
CA ASN A 53 -15.06 -7.58 -12.14
C ASN A 53 -15.00 -6.06 -11.79
N PRO A 54 -14.15 -5.24 -12.45
CA PRO A 54 -14.06 -3.79 -12.21
C PRO A 54 -15.32 -2.98 -12.57
N ASP A 55 -16.38 -3.60 -13.10
CA ASP A 55 -17.55 -2.87 -13.62
C ASP A 55 -18.69 -2.60 -12.60
N ALA A 56 -18.54 -2.96 -11.31
CA ALA A 56 -19.64 -2.81 -10.34
C ALA A 56 -19.63 -1.53 -9.49
N HIS A 57 -18.58 -0.70 -9.55
CA HIS A 57 -18.48 0.52 -8.72
C HIS A 57 -18.52 1.85 -9.51
N ALA A 58 -18.86 1.82 -10.81
CA ALA A 58 -19.04 3.02 -11.63
C ALA A 58 -20.39 3.74 -11.45
N THR A 59 -21.02 3.66 -10.28
CA THR A 59 -22.22 4.46 -9.97
C THR A 59 -22.18 5.00 -8.55
N ARG A 60 -21.39 6.06 -8.29
CA ARG A 60 -21.81 7.14 -7.37
C ARG A 60 -20.98 8.41 -7.27
N VAL A 61 -19.90 8.63 -8.03
CA VAL A 61 -19.21 9.95 -8.01
C VAL A 61 -19.56 10.73 -9.27
N VAL A 62 -20.81 11.20 -9.32
CA VAL A 62 -21.19 12.36 -10.13
C VAL A 62 -20.81 13.60 -9.30
N LYS A 63 -20.00 14.49 -9.91
CA LYS A 63 -19.65 15.87 -9.51
C LYS A 63 -18.62 15.95 -8.36
N GLU A 64 -17.54 16.73 -8.41
CA GLU A 64 -17.33 18.01 -9.09
C GLU A 64 -16.08 18.05 -9.98
N ASN A 65 -16.32 18.57 -11.17
CA ASN A 65 -15.36 19.15 -12.08
C ASN A 65 -15.00 20.55 -11.53
N SER A 66 -13.72 20.83 -11.26
CA SER A 66 -13.24 22.22 -11.28
C SER A 66 -11.74 22.27 -11.57
N PRO A 67 -11.34 22.74 -12.76
CA PRO A 67 -9.94 23.04 -13.05
C PRO A 67 -9.51 24.27 -12.24
N CYS A 68 -8.36 24.16 -11.59
CA CYS A 68 -7.67 25.28 -10.97
C CYS A 68 -7.59 26.46 -11.97
N LYS A 69 -8.20 27.58 -11.61
CA LYS A 69 -7.82 28.92 -12.08
C LYS A 69 -7.31 29.70 -10.88
#